data_AF-A0A1Z7MA00-F1
#
_entry.id   AF-A0A1Z7MA00-F1
#
_cell.length_a   1.000
_cell.length_b   1.000
_cell.length_c   1.000
_cell.angle_alpha   90.00
_cell.angle_beta   90.00
_cell.angle_gamma   90.00
#
_symmetry.space_group_name_H-M   'P 1'
#
loop_
_entity.id
_entity.type
_entity.pdbx_description
1 polymer ?
#
loop_
_entity_poly.entity_id
_entity_poly.type
_entity_poly.pdbx_seq_one_letter_code
_entity_poly.pdbx_strand_id
1 'polypeptide(L)'
;MKNMEKIKMNRAYCYIDDVLEMKNKGAFDPEKYCYDKDCGRKSLDPDCRSHRLYEDLAKVFGGKTNYAENELIFSKTEETELTDAKGRRYGSDYIGPSWNWARLEYGFTDREIGEGLKRTRLLGGHMLWLRKTPSINTTKGGKGIYDRIDLCLDEIKNAYECGFEGVSSHKQSLWQEICEEKEWFELFGRGWKGFSNFIDFFLLNDYVNGNYDVISLSISNCREGCYELVKEECRRINQYKISTKNNCYLPGRQFGLNLQEDEAKAAYRQYINNCIFLIEKRTESMLKKLSV
;
A
#
# COMPACT_ATOMS: atom_id res chain seq x y z
N MET A 1 -0.72 32.01 22.59
CA MET A 1 -1.06 30.67 22.05
C MET A 1 -1.88 30.87 20.80
N LYS A 2 -1.29 30.61 19.63
CA LYS A 2 -1.96 30.78 18.32
C LYS A 2 -3.02 29.70 18.17
N ASN A 3 -4.21 30.10 17.73
CA ASN A 3 -5.29 29.23 17.27
C ASN A 3 -4.73 28.18 16.30
N MET A 4 -4.62 26.93 16.75
CA MET A 4 -4.59 25.81 15.82
C MET A 4 -5.99 25.73 15.24
N GLU A 5 -6.16 26.22 14.02
CA GLU A 5 -7.32 25.89 13.21
C GLU A 5 -7.53 24.38 13.33
N LYS A 6 -8.70 23.98 13.79
CA LYS A 6 -9.22 22.64 13.54
C LYS A 6 -9.25 22.48 12.02
N ILE A 7 -8.16 22.01 11.44
CA ILE A 7 -8.11 21.57 10.05
C ILE A 7 -9.25 20.56 9.96
N LYS A 8 -10.33 20.92 9.24
CA LYS A 8 -11.34 19.97 8.81
C LYS A 8 -10.59 18.95 7.95
N MET A 9 -10.05 17.90 8.57
CA MET A 9 -9.38 16.85 7.83
C MET A 9 -10.44 16.19 6.98
N ASN A 10 -10.40 16.49 5.68
CA ASN A 10 -11.38 16.02 4.74
C ASN A 10 -11.06 14.54 4.45
N ARG A 11 -11.95 13.63 4.86
CA ARG A 11 -11.87 12.19 4.56
C ARG A 11 -11.69 11.87 3.07
N ALA A 12 -12.05 12.81 2.20
CA ALA A 12 -11.93 12.70 0.75
C ALA A 12 -10.81 13.58 0.17
N TYR A 13 -9.86 14.05 0.99
CA TYR A 13 -8.71 14.82 0.50
C TYR A 13 -7.83 13.94 -0.38
N CYS A 14 -7.73 14.29 -1.66
CA CYS A 14 -6.92 13.58 -2.65
C CYS A 14 -5.58 14.29 -2.79
N TYR A 15 -4.48 13.63 -2.43
CA TYR A 15 -3.16 14.25 -2.48
C TYR A 15 -2.65 14.54 -3.90
N ILE A 16 -3.38 14.12 -4.95
CA ILE A 16 -3.12 14.58 -6.33
C ILE A 16 -3.41 16.09 -6.45
N ASP A 17 -4.35 16.62 -5.66
CA ASP A 17 -4.70 18.05 -5.66
C ASP A 17 -3.46 18.91 -5.37
N ASP A 18 -2.63 18.52 -4.40
CA ASP A 18 -1.37 19.20 -4.09
C ASP A 18 -0.43 19.23 -5.29
N VAL A 19 -0.33 18.10 -6.00
CA VAL A 19 0.57 17.95 -7.15
C VAL A 19 0.13 18.85 -8.31
N LEU A 20 -1.18 19.01 -8.51
CA LEU A 20 -1.74 19.87 -9.53
C LEU A 20 -1.69 21.34 -9.15
N GLU A 21 -1.90 21.67 -7.87
CA GLU A 21 -1.75 23.03 -7.34
C GLU A 21 -0.33 23.55 -7.57
N MET A 22 0.70 22.75 -7.25
CA MET A 22 2.11 23.09 -7.54
C MET A 22 2.40 23.35 -9.02
N LYS A 23 1.57 22.81 -9.92
CA LYS A 23 1.67 22.99 -11.37
C LYS A 23 0.75 24.09 -11.91
N ASN A 24 0.05 24.82 -11.05
CA ASN A 24 -0.99 25.79 -11.42
C ASN A 24 -2.10 25.17 -12.28
N LYS A 25 -2.44 23.89 -12.05
CA LYS A 25 -3.47 23.14 -12.80
C LYS A 25 -4.81 23.01 -12.06
N GLY A 26 -4.96 23.58 -10.86
CA GLY A 26 -6.18 23.50 -10.06
C GLY A 26 -6.37 22.15 -9.38
N ALA A 27 -7.62 21.77 -9.10
CA ALA A 27 -7.96 20.52 -8.41
C ALA A 27 -8.11 19.33 -9.38
N PHE A 28 -7.93 18.11 -8.85
CA PHE A 28 -8.03 16.88 -9.62
C PHE A 28 -9.47 16.59 -10.05
N ASP A 29 -9.64 16.47 -11.36
CA ASP A 29 -10.90 16.15 -12.01
C ASP A 29 -10.77 14.79 -12.72
N PRO A 30 -11.42 13.73 -12.19
CA PRO A 30 -11.42 12.39 -12.79
C PRO A 30 -11.85 12.36 -14.25
N GLU A 31 -12.78 13.24 -14.66
CA GLU A 31 -13.28 13.28 -16.03
C GLU A 31 -12.24 13.85 -17.00
N LYS A 32 -11.31 14.66 -16.48
CA LYS A 32 -10.19 15.26 -17.22
C LYS A 32 -8.89 14.49 -17.08
N TYR A 33 -8.88 13.36 -16.36
CA TYR A 33 -7.68 12.51 -16.24
C TYR A 33 -7.16 12.02 -17.60
N CYS A 34 -8.00 12.01 -18.64
CA CYS A 34 -7.60 11.75 -20.03
C CYS A 34 -6.49 12.69 -20.54
N TYR A 35 -6.21 13.79 -19.84
CA TYR A 35 -5.17 14.75 -20.15
C TYR A 35 -3.99 14.69 -19.17
N ASP A 36 -3.06 13.75 -19.37
CA ASP A 36 -1.64 14.04 -19.10
C ASP A 36 -0.69 13.06 -19.81
N LYS A 37 -0.83 12.96 -21.15
CA LYS A 37 0.25 12.44 -22.00
C LYS A 37 1.50 13.35 -21.95
N ASP A 38 1.34 14.61 -21.53
CA ASP A 38 2.42 15.62 -21.53
C ASP A 38 3.16 15.77 -20.19
N CYS A 39 2.64 15.27 -19.07
CA CYS A 39 3.35 15.38 -17.78
C CYS A 39 4.14 14.12 -17.38
N GLY A 40 3.98 13.02 -18.11
CA GLY A 40 4.62 11.73 -17.81
C GLY A 40 3.95 10.99 -16.65
N ARG A 41 4.13 9.67 -16.56
CA ARG A 41 3.44 8.79 -15.58
C ARG A 41 3.70 9.15 -14.10
N LYS A 42 4.79 9.86 -13.81
CA LYS A 42 5.16 10.37 -12.48
C LYS A 42 4.58 11.76 -12.15
N SER A 43 3.72 12.29 -13.04
CA SER A 43 3.24 13.67 -12.95
C SER A 43 2.26 13.94 -11.82
N LEU A 44 1.47 12.94 -11.46
CA LEU A 44 0.39 13.03 -10.48
C LEU A 44 0.67 12.18 -9.24
N ASP A 45 1.91 11.75 -9.06
CA ASP A 45 2.29 10.87 -7.97
C ASP A 45 2.56 11.68 -6.70
N PRO A 46 1.69 11.64 -5.69
CA PRO A 46 1.84 12.49 -4.52
C PRO A 46 3.05 12.10 -3.67
N ASP A 47 3.46 10.83 -3.74
CA ASP A 47 4.60 10.29 -2.99
C ASP A 47 5.92 11.02 -3.28
N CYS A 48 6.03 11.66 -4.46
CA CYS A 48 7.23 12.40 -4.86
C CYS A 48 7.06 13.94 -4.88
N ARG A 49 5.87 14.47 -4.54
CA ARG A 49 5.55 15.89 -4.73
C ARG A 49 4.69 16.54 -3.64
N SER A 50 3.84 15.79 -2.93
CA SER A 50 2.95 16.38 -1.93
C SER A 50 3.67 16.58 -0.60
N HIS A 51 3.92 17.84 -0.23
CA HIS A 51 4.52 18.17 1.07
C HIS A 51 3.57 17.85 2.22
N ARG A 52 2.28 18.14 2.00
CA ARG A 52 1.22 17.92 2.98
C ARG A 52 1.08 16.45 3.33
N LEU A 53 1.24 15.54 2.35
CA LEU A 53 1.24 14.10 2.59
C LEU A 53 2.29 13.72 3.64
N TYR A 54 3.53 14.21 3.49
CA TYR A 54 4.60 13.89 4.42
C TYR A 54 4.38 14.51 5.81
N GLU A 55 3.82 15.72 5.89
CA GLU A 55 3.44 16.33 7.16
C GLU A 55 2.35 15.52 7.89
N ASP A 56 1.33 15.07 7.16
CA ASP A 56 0.24 14.29 7.75
C ASP A 56 0.69 12.87 8.10
N LEU A 57 1.53 12.22 7.29
CA LEU A 57 2.15 10.92 7.63
C LEU A 57 3.06 11.03 8.85
N ALA A 58 3.85 12.10 8.97
CA ALA A 58 4.70 12.34 10.14
C ALA A 58 3.89 12.50 11.43
N LYS A 59 2.73 13.18 11.37
CA LYS A 59 1.82 13.29 12.52
C LYS A 59 1.14 11.96 12.85
N VAL A 60 0.74 11.17 11.85
CA VAL A 60 0.08 9.87 12.07
C VAL A 60 1.04 8.86 12.67
N PHE A 61 2.24 8.73 12.10
CA PHE A 61 3.19 7.69 12.51
C PHE A 61 4.19 8.19 13.55
N GLY A 62 4.21 9.49 13.82
CA GLY A 62 4.93 10.08 14.92
C GLY A 62 4.46 9.53 16.26
N GLY A 63 5.38 9.08 17.10
CA GLY A 63 5.10 8.65 18.46
C GLY A 63 5.77 7.33 18.86
N LYS A 64 5.36 6.80 20.01
CA LYS A 64 5.97 5.62 20.63
C LYS A 64 5.63 4.34 19.86
N THR A 65 6.62 3.47 19.68
CA THR A 65 6.37 2.06 19.29
C THR A 65 6.11 1.20 20.53
N ASN A 66 5.54 0.01 20.35
CA ASN A 66 5.10 -0.86 21.45
C ASN A 66 6.24 -1.68 22.11
N TYR A 67 7.44 -1.73 21.52
CA TYR A 67 8.48 -2.72 21.92
C TYR A 67 9.79 -2.12 22.41
N ALA A 68 9.94 -0.80 22.30
CA ALA A 68 11.01 -0.07 22.96
C ALA A 68 10.47 1.31 23.28
N GLU A 69 11.01 2.01 24.25
CA GLU A 69 10.81 3.45 24.42
C GLU A 69 11.37 4.26 23.21
N ASN A 70 11.56 3.64 22.05
CA ASN A 70 11.88 4.25 20.78
C ASN A 70 10.65 5.00 20.29
N GLU A 71 10.67 6.30 20.49
CA GLU A 71 9.77 7.23 19.83
C GLU A 71 10.25 7.41 18.39
N LEU A 72 9.41 7.02 17.41
CA LEU A 72 9.62 7.40 16.02
C LEU A 72 9.16 8.86 15.90
N ILE A 73 10.09 9.77 16.16
CA ILE A 73 9.88 11.19 15.90
C ILE A 73 10.40 11.45 14.49
N PHE A 74 9.47 11.78 13.60
CA PHE A 74 9.83 12.14 12.24
C PHE A 74 10.13 13.62 12.16
N SER A 75 11.33 13.93 11.66
CA SER A 75 11.72 15.26 11.23
C SER A 75 11.69 15.32 9.71
N LYS A 76 11.20 16.43 9.15
CA LYS A 76 11.24 16.66 7.71
C LYS A 76 12.67 17.04 7.32
N THR A 77 13.28 16.29 6.40
CA THR A 77 14.60 16.62 5.84
C THR A 77 14.50 17.24 4.46
N GLU A 78 13.57 16.75 3.65
CA GLU A 78 13.26 17.27 2.32
C GLU A 78 11.75 17.34 2.09
N GLU A 79 11.35 17.90 0.95
CA GLU A 79 9.94 18.03 0.55
C GLU A 79 9.16 16.71 0.60
N THR A 80 9.84 15.60 0.30
CA THR A 80 9.27 14.24 0.24
C THR A 80 10.12 13.21 0.96
N GLU A 81 10.60 13.57 2.15
CA GLU A 81 11.35 12.66 3.01
C GLU A 81 11.17 12.98 4.50
N LEU A 82 11.05 11.91 5.30
CA LEU A 82 11.13 11.98 6.75
C LEU A 82 12.39 11.29 7.26
N THR A 83 12.90 11.74 8.41
CA THR A 83 14.02 11.11 9.10
C THR A 83 13.70 10.87 10.57
N ASP A 84 14.04 9.69 11.10
CA ASP A 84 13.93 9.37 12.53
C ASP A 84 15.11 9.93 13.36
N ALA A 85 15.01 9.84 14.69
CA ALA A 85 16.08 10.27 15.59
C ALA A 85 17.41 9.53 15.42
N LYS A 86 17.43 8.38 14.73
CA LYS A 86 18.64 7.60 14.41
C LYS A 86 19.19 7.92 13.02
N GLY A 87 18.62 8.89 12.32
CA GLY A 87 19.06 9.29 10.98
C GLY A 87 18.56 8.37 9.86
N ARG A 88 17.61 7.46 10.13
CA ARG A 88 17.02 6.62 9.09
C ARG A 88 16.06 7.43 8.26
N ARG A 89 16.15 7.29 6.93
CA ARG A 89 15.34 8.05 5.97
C ARG A 89 14.12 7.23 5.55
N TYR A 90 12.99 7.90 5.41
CA TYR A 90 11.70 7.32 5.09
C TYR A 90 11.04 8.03 3.91
N GLY A 91 10.48 7.23 3.00
CA GLY A 91 9.71 7.69 1.86
C GLY A 91 8.29 7.14 1.94
N SER A 92 7.33 7.92 1.47
CA SER A 92 5.98 7.43 1.25
C SER A 92 5.93 6.58 -0.02
N ASP A 93 5.07 5.57 0.00
CA ASP A 93 4.66 4.88 -1.20
C ASP A 93 3.18 4.46 -1.14
N TYR A 94 2.61 4.34 -2.33
CA TYR A 94 1.21 3.98 -2.52
C TYR A 94 0.97 2.48 -2.40
N ILE A 95 -0.05 2.12 -1.62
CA ILE A 95 -0.39 0.72 -1.32
C ILE A 95 -1.68 0.24 -2.01
N GLY A 96 -2.24 1.05 -2.92
CA GLY A 96 -3.45 0.68 -3.67
C GLY A 96 -3.16 -0.07 -4.98
N PRO A 97 -4.18 -0.30 -5.82
CA PRO A 97 -4.04 -1.09 -7.04
C PRO A 97 -3.13 -0.40 -8.08
N SER A 98 -2.43 -1.20 -8.86
CA SER A 98 -1.63 -0.68 -9.97
C SER A 98 -2.50 -0.25 -11.16
N TRP A 99 -2.67 1.06 -11.30
CA TRP A 99 -3.42 1.64 -12.41
C TRP A 99 -2.79 1.41 -13.79
N ASN A 100 -1.48 1.15 -13.84
CA ASN A 100 -0.80 0.76 -15.07
C ASN A 100 -1.27 -0.63 -15.54
N TRP A 101 -1.40 -1.58 -14.60
CA TRP A 101 -1.93 -2.91 -14.93
C TRP A 101 -3.42 -2.85 -15.28
N ALA A 102 -4.22 -2.06 -14.55
CA ALA A 102 -5.62 -1.82 -14.89
C ALA A 102 -5.79 -1.39 -16.36
N ARG A 103 -4.95 -0.46 -16.83
CA ARG A 103 -4.96 0.02 -18.21
C ARG A 103 -4.46 -1.05 -19.19
N LEU A 104 -3.25 -1.56 -18.99
CA LEU A 104 -2.55 -2.37 -19.98
C LEU A 104 -3.11 -3.79 -20.12
N GLU A 105 -3.56 -4.41 -19.03
CA GLU A 105 -3.98 -5.82 -19.03
C GLU A 105 -5.49 -6.02 -18.98
N TYR A 106 -6.24 -5.00 -18.57
CA TYR A 106 -7.69 -5.12 -18.35
C TYR A 106 -8.51 -4.06 -19.09
N GLY A 107 -7.86 -3.16 -19.84
CA GLY A 107 -8.54 -2.17 -20.67
C GLY A 107 -9.45 -1.24 -19.88
N PHE A 108 -9.08 -0.86 -18.65
CA PHE A 108 -9.78 0.20 -17.92
C PHE A 108 -9.61 1.54 -18.64
N THR A 109 -10.72 2.27 -18.76
CA THR A 109 -10.74 3.60 -19.37
C THR A 109 -10.08 4.64 -18.48
N ASP A 110 -9.67 5.77 -19.06
CA ASP A 110 -9.08 6.87 -18.30
C ASP A 110 -10.03 7.41 -17.23
N ARG A 111 -11.33 7.50 -17.53
CA ARG A 111 -12.35 7.91 -16.54
C ARG A 111 -12.36 6.98 -15.33
N GLU A 112 -12.38 5.67 -15.54
CA GLU A 112 -12.38 4.69 -14.45
C GLU A 112 -11.11 4.77 -13.61
N ILE A 113 -9.96 4.99 -14.25
CA ILE A 113 -8.68 5.18 -13.56
C ILE A 113 -8.68 6.49 -12.76
N GLY A 114 -9.20 7.58 -13.33
CA GLY A 114 -9.32 8.87 -12.65
C GLY A 114 -10.21 8.80 -11.41
N GLU A 115 -11.36 8.13 -11.53
CA GLU A 115 -12.29 7.91 -10.41
C GLU A 115 -11.62 7.07 -9.31
N GLY A 116 -10.89 6.04 -9.71
CA GLY A 116 -10.10 5.20 -8.82
C GLY A 116 -9.01 5.97 -8.08
N LEU A 117 -8.17 6.71 -8.82
CA LEU A 117 -7.08 7.53 -8.26
C LEU A 117 -7.59 8.53 -7.21
N LYS A 118 -8.73 9.19 -7.49
CA LYS A 118 -9.35 10.13 -6.54
C LYS A 118 -9.72 9.48 -5.21
N ARG A 119 -10.06 8.19 -5.24
CA ARG A 119 -10.47 7.43 -4.05
C ARG A 119 -9.34 6.66 -3.39
N THR A 120 -8.20 6.48 -4.05
CA THR A 120 -7.07 5.73 -3.48
C THR A 120 -5.88 6.60 -3.11
N ARG A 121 -5.72 7.81 -3.67
CA ARG A 121 -4.70 8.79 -3.25
C ARG A 121 -5.12 9.60 -2.02
N LEU A 122 -5.82 8.94 -1.11
CA LEU A 122 -6.18 9.43 0.21
C LEU A 122 -5.07 9.10 1.21
N LEU A 123 -5.09 9.66 2.42
CA LEU A 123 -4.08 9.42 3.45
C LEU A 123 -3.85 7.92 3.73
N GLY A 124 -4.93 7.14 3.81
CA GLY A 124 -4.87 5.69 4.02
C GLY A 124 -4.32 4.89 2.85
N GLY A 125 -4.13 5.50 1.68
CA GLY A 125 -3.52 4.90 0.51
C GLY A 125 -1.99 4.96 0.49
N HIS A 126 -1.39 5.61 1.49
CA HIS A 126 0.05 5.86 1.54
C HIS A 126 0.66 5.27 2.82
N MET A 127 1.90 4.79 2.73
CA MET A 127 2.63 4.23 3.86
C MET A 127 4.11 4.60 3.80
N LEU A 128 4.75 4.73 4.97
CA LEU A 128 6.18 4.99 5.07
C LEU A 128 6.98 3.70 4.98
N TRP A 129 8.03 3.73 4.17
CA TRP A 129 9.05 2.70 4.04
C TRP A 129 10.44 3.29 4.27
N LEU A 130 11.41 2.46 4.67
CA LEU A 130 12.80 2.89 4.64
C LEU A 130 13.24 3.22 3.21
N ARG A 131 13.95 4.35 3.05
CA ARG A 131 14.59 4.70 1.79
C ARG A 131 15.91 3.96 1.67
N LYS A 132 15.91 2.92 0.84
CA LYS A 132 17.12 2.24 0.36
C LYS A 132 17.02 1.92 -1.12
N THR A 133 18.14 1.52 -1.72
CA THR A 133 18.20 1.03 -3.11
C THR A 133 19.03 -0.26 -3.13
N PRO A 134 18.45 -1.40 -3.56
CA PRO A 134 17.03 -1.64 -3.84
C PRO A 134 16.12 -1.38 -2.62
N SER A 135 14.82 -1.21 -2.81
CA SER A 135 13.82 -1.05 -1.73
C SER A 135 12.69 -2.05 -1.86
N ILE A 136 12.03 -2.37 -0.74
CA ILE A 136 10.76 -3.11 -0.69
C ILE A 136 9.75 -2.55 -1.70
N ASN A 137 9.66 -1.22 -1.81
CA ASN A 137 8.81 -0.56 -2.81
C ASN A 137 9.17 -0.98 -4.25
N THR A 138 10.44 -0.94 -4.60
CA THR A 138 10.87 -1.30 -5.96
C THR A 138 10.69 -2.80 -6.23
N THR A 139 10.93 -3.65 -5.23
CA THR A 139 10.91 -5.11 -5.40
C THR A 139 9.52 -5.73 -5.32
N LYS A 140 8.56 -5.11 -4.62
CA LYS A 140 7.13 -5.54 -4.68
C LYS A 140 6.50 -5.27 -6.05
N GLY A 141 7.05 -4.33 -6.81
CA GLY A 141 6.64 -4.04 -8.18
C GLY A 141 7.03 -5.13 -9.19
N GLY A 142 6.37 -5.12 -10.34
CA GLY A 142 6.66 -6.03 -11.45
C GLY A 142 6.21 -7.48 -11.24
N LYS A 143 6.71 -8.39 -12.09
CA LYS A 143 6.29 -9.81 -12.14
C LYS A 143 6.43 -10.49 -10.77
N GLY A 144 5.46 -11.35 -10.45
CA GLY A 144 5.30 -11.92 -9.12
C GLY A 144 4.13 -11.24 -8.42
N ILE A 145 4.42 -10.16 -7.70
CA ILE A 145 3.49 -9.51 -6.76
C ILE A 145 2.70 -8.34 -7.38
N TYR A 146 3.21 -7.67 -8.43
CA TYR A 146 2.46 -6.63 -9.15
C TYR A 146 1.90 -5.50 -8.26
N ASP A 147 2.68 -5.06 -7.27
CA ASP A 147 2.32 -4.02 -6.29
C ASP A 147 1.14 -4.39 -5.36
N ARG A 148 0.74 -5.67 -5.31
CA ARG A 148 -0.26 -6.20 -4.37
C ARG A 148 0.23 -6.05 -2.92
N ILE A 149 -0.40 -5.14 -2.16
CA ILE A 149 -0.05 -4.91 -0.75
C ILE A 149 -0.30 -6.13 0.13
N ASP A 150 -1.37 -6.88 -0.10
CA ASP A 150 -1.70 -8.09 0.66
C ASP A 150 -0.63 -9.17 0.54
N LEU A 151 -0.08 -9.40 -0.66
CA LEU A 151 1.05 -10.32 -0.82
C LEU A 151 2.33 -9.81 -0.17
N CYS A 152 2.58 -8.49 -0.22
CA CYS A 152 3.69 -7.88 0.49
C CYS A 152 3.57 -8.06 2.01
N LEU A 153 2.37 -7.90 2.57
CA LEU A 153 2.10 -8.11 3.99
C LEU A 153 2.26 -9.59 4.38
N ASP A 154 1.83 -10.51 3.54
CA ASP A 154 1.99 -11.94 3.78
C ASP A 154 3.47 -12.36 3.72
N GLU A 155 4.28 -11.75 2.83
CA GLU A 155 5.74 -11.94 2.80
C GLU A 155 6.41 -11.39 4.07
N ILE A 156 5.98 -10.22 4.56
CA ILE A 156 6.46 -9.64 5.83
C ILE A 156 6.07 -10.53 7.01
N LYS A 157 4.83 -11.06 7.04
CA LYS A 157 4.37 -12.01 8.05
C LYS A 157 5.24 -13.26 8.09
N ASN A 158 5.49 -13.86 6.93
CA ASN A 158 6.38 -15.00 6.79
C ASN A 158 7.78 -14.68 7.34
N ALA A 159 8.32 -13.49 7.07
CA ALA A 159 9.63 -13.07 7.57
C ALA A 159 9.68 -13.01 9.10
N TYR A 160 8.66 -12.45 9.75
CA TYR A 160 8.56 -12.49 11.21
C TYR A 160 8.43 -13.92 11.76
N GLU A 161 7.58 -14.75 11.15
CA GLU A 161 7.28 -16.10 11.62
C GLU A 161 8.51 -17.02 11.58
N CYS A 162 9.39 -16.88 10.59
CA CYS A 162 10.63 -17.66 10.50
C CYS A 162 11.89 -16.91 10.96
N GLY A 163 11.73 -15.78 11.67
CA GLY A 163 12.86 -15.04 12.24
C GLY A 163 13.84 -14.46 11.21
N PHE A 164 13.36 -14.20 9.99
CA PHE A 164 14.14 -13.71 8.84
C PHE A 164 15.21 -14.71 8.32
N GLU A 165 15.06 -16.01 8.59
CA GLU A 165 16.01 -17.07 8.18
C GLU A 165 15.38 -18.12 7.24
N GLY A 166 14.17 -17.87 6.75
CA GLY A 166 13.42 -18.77 5.87
C GLY A 166 13.60 -18.53 4.37
N VAL A 167 12.59 -18.97 3.63
CA VAL A 167 12.48 -18.77 2.18
C VAL A 167 11.24 -17.95 1.85
N SER A 168 11.25 -17.36 0.65
CA SER A 168 10.15 -16.53 0.20
C SER A 168 8.85 -17.31 0.04
N SER A 169 7.72 -16.68 0.39
CA SER A 169 6.38 -17.22 0.13
C SER A 169 5.85 -16.85 -1.28
N HIS A 170 6.25 -15.69 -1.79
CA HIS A 170 5.75 -15.15 -3.06
C HIS A 170 6.84 -14.75 -4.05
N LYS A 171 7.83 -13.96 -3.63
CA LYS A 171 8.86 -13.39 -4.50
C LYS A 171 10.21 -13.26 -3.80
N GLN A 172 11.19 -14.02 -4.28
CA GLN A 172 12.53 -14.10 -3.68
C GLN A 172 13.25 -12.75 -3.54
N SER A 173 13.13 -11.84 -4.51
CA SER A 173 13.77 -10.54 -4.38
C SER A 173 13.10 -9.65 -3.33
N LEU A 174 11.78 -9.73 -3.15
CA LEU A 174 11.10 -9.01 -2.06
C LEU A 174 11.55 -9.56 -0.70
N TRP A 175 11.61 -10.89 -0.59
CA TRP A 175 12.12 -11.57 0.61
C TRP A 175 13.51 -11.10 1.02
N GLN A 176 14.44 -11.02 0.05
CA GLN A 176 15.80 -10.53 0.29
C GLN A 176 15.80 -9.11 0.85
N GLU A 177 15.01 -8.20 0.27
CA GLU A 177 14.92 -6.83 0.78
C GLU A 177 14.38 -6.75 2.20
N ILE A 178 13.35 -7.55 2.52
CA ILE A 178 12.76 -7.62 3.86
C ILE A 178 13.79 -8.12 4.88
N CYS A 179 14.58 -9.14 4.52
CA CYS A 179 15.59 -9.71 5.41
C CYS A 179 16.77 -8.73 5.64
N GLU A 180 17.17 -7.99 4.62
CA GLU A 180 18.18 -6.93 4.78
C GLU A 180 17.70 -5.80 5.71
N GLU A 181 16.40 -5.55 5.79
CA GLU A 181 15.78 -4.57 6.69
C GLU A 181 15.37 -5.16 8.05
N LYS A 182 15.86 -6.36 8.42
CA LYS A 182 15.52 -7.05 9.67
C LYS A 182 15.57 -6.14 10.89
N GLU A 183 16.64 -5.37 11.06
CA GLU A 183 16.81 -4.50 12.24
C GLU A 183 15.70 -3.43 12.36
N TRP A 184 15.15 -2.98 11.23
CA TRP A 184 14.03 -2.05 11.22
C TRP A 184 12.71 -2.73 11.56
N PHE A 185 12.44 -3.90 10.99
CA PHE A 185 11.28 -4.69 11.36
C PHE A 185 11.32 -5.10 12.86
N GLU A 186 12.50 -5.43 13.39
CA GLU A 186 12.65 -5.77 14.81
C GLU A 186 12.33 -4.60 15.77
N LEU A 187 12.21 -3.34 15.28
CA LEU A 187 11.68 -2.23 16.07
C LEU A 187 10.23 -2.45 16.51
N PHE A 188 9.47 -3.27 15.77
CA PHE A 188 8.10 -3.64 16.10
C PHE A 188 8.03 -4.90 16.96
N GLY A 189 9.13 -5.63 17.15
CA GLY A 189 9.21 -6.87 17.92
C GLY A 189 9.63 -8.07 17.06
N ARG A 190 9.39 -9.28 17.57
CA ARG A 190 9.79 -10.53 16.90
C ARG A 190 8.62 -11.52 16.82
N GLY A 191 8.70 -12.45 15.87
CA GLY A 191 7.67 -13.46 15.66
C GLY A 191 6.29 -12.86 15.41
N TRP A 192 5.25 -13.60 15.76
CA TRP A 192 3.86 -13.16 15.63
C TRP A 192 3.57 -11.81 16.33
N LYS A 193 4.21 -11.56 17.48
CA LYS A 193 4.02 -10.28 18.20
C LYS A 193 4.64 -9.10 17.45
N GLY A 194 5.77 -9.31 16.77
CA GLY A 194 6.38 -8.30 15.90
C GLY A 194 5.48 -7.93 14.73
N PHE A 195 4.92 -8.93 14.05
CA PHE A 195 4.01 -8.69 12.93
C PHE A 195 2.73 -7.97 13.36
N SER A 196 2.10 -8.39 14.46
CA SER A 196 0.89 -7.72 14.97
C SER A 196 1.15 -6.25 15.34
N ASN A 197 2.26 -5.97 16.02
CA ASN A 197 2.67 -4.60 16.32
C ASN A 197 2.95 -3.77 15.06
N PHE A 198 3.54 -4.35 14.02
CA PHE A 198 3.74 -3.69 12.72
C PHE A 198 2.39 -3.31 12.09
N ILE A 199 1.44 -4.24 12.05
CA ILE A 199 0.08 -4.01 11.54
C ILE A 199 -0.63 -2.90 12.32
N ASP A 200 -0.57 -2.95 13.65
CA ASP A 200 -1.21 -1.96 14.52
C ASP A 200 -0.59 -0.57 14.35
N PHE A 201 0.75 -0.49 14.28
CA PHE A 201 1.46 0.77 14.12
C PHE A 201 1.10 1.46 12.80
N PHE A 202 1.06 0.70 11.70
CA PHE A 202 0.71 1.23 10.38
C PHE A 202 -0.80 1.32 10.12
N LEU A 203 -1.63 1.01 11.11
CA LEU A 203 -3.10 1.03 11.05
C LEU A 203 -3.63 0.16 9.90
N LEU A 204 -3.08 -1.04 9.75
CA LEU A 204 -3.41 -2.02 8.71
C LEU A 204 -4.36 -3.12 9.22
N ASN A 205 -5.01 -2.94 10.37
CA ASN A 205 -5.85 -3.96 11.00
C ASN A 205 -6.97 -4.48 10.08
N ASP A 206 -7.52 -3.65 9.20
CA ASP A 206 -8.56 -4.06 8.24
C ASP A 206 -8.02 -4.93 7.08
N TYR A 207 -6.70 -5.08 6.94
CA TYR A 207 -6.04 -5.96 5.95
C TYR A 207 -5.77 -7.37 6.49
N VAL A 208 -6.07 -7.62 7.76
CA VAL A 208 -5.87 -8.91 8.42
C VAL A 208 -7.13 -9.34 9.17
N ASN A 209 -7.25 -10.64 9.46
CA ASN A 209 -8.30 -11.13 10.35
C ASN A 209 -7.89 -11.00 11.85
N GLY A 210 -8.75 -11.45 12.76
CA GLY A 210 -8.46 -11.41 14.21
C GLY A 210 -7.22 -12.20 14.67
N ASN A 211 -6.70 -13.10 13.84
CA ASN A 211 -5.46 -13.85 14.10
C ASN A 211 -4.23 -13.21 13.43
N TYR A 212 -4.39 -12.03 12.82
CA TYR A 212 -3.41 -11.38 11.97
C TYR A 212 -3.04 -12.19 10.70
N ASP A 213 -3.91 -13.09 10.22
CA ASP A 213 -3.73 -13.67 8.88
C ASP A 213 -4.17 -12.67 7.82
N VAL A 214 -3.37 -12.54 6.75
CA VAL A 214 -3.57 -11.53 5.71
C VAL A 214 -4.75 -11.89 4.82
N ILE A 215 -5.66 -10.92 4.65
CA ILE A 215 -6.82 -11.01 3.77
C ILE A 215 -6.36 -10.85 2.32
N SER A 216 -6.77 -11.76 1.44
CA SER A 216 -6.55 -11.62 0.00
C SER A 216 -7.54 -10.63 -0.59
N LEU A 217 -7.03 -9.56 -1.17
CA LEU A 217 -7.85 -8.54 -1.84
C LEU A 217 -8.33 -9.02 -3.21
N SER A 218 -7.79 -10.10 -3.76
CA SER A 218 -8.16 -10.61 -5.09
C SER A 218 -9.37 -11.54 -5.05
N ILE A 219 -9.54 -12.32 -3.99
CA ILE A 219 -10.63 -13.32 -3.86
C ILE A 219 -11.67 -12.98 -2.78
N SER A 220 -11.50 -11.88 -2.05
CA SER A 220 -12.49 -11.40 -1.07
C SER A 220 -13.57 -10.51 -1.68
N ASN A 221 -14.65 -10.28 -0.93
CA ASN A 221 -15.56 -9.14 -1.09
C ASN A 221 -15.63 -8.36 0.23
N CYS A 222 -14.70 -7.41 0.38
CA CYS A 222 -14.49 -6.71 1.66
C CYS A 222 -15.68 -5.83 2.07
N ARG A 223 -16.44 -5.32 1.10
CA ARG A 223 -17.61 -4.47 1.33
C ARG A 223 -18.80 -5.27 1.87
N GLU A 224 -18.93 -6.53 1.48
CA GLU A 224 -19.97 -7.44 1.96
C GLU A 224 -19.55 -8.20 3.23
N GLY A 225 -18.33 -7.99 3.72
CA GLY A 225 -17.80 -8.71 4.88
C GLY A 225 -17.37 -10.15 4.59
N CYS A 226 -17.22 -10.51 3.31
CA CYS A 226 -16.74 -11.82 2.87
C CYS A 226 -15.21 -11.78 2.73
N TYR A 227 -14.50 -12.21 3.77
CA TYR A 227 -13.05 -12.18 3.83
C TYR A 227 -12.42 -13.55 3.58
N GLU A 228 -11.60 -13.63 2.55
CA GLU A 228 -10.79 -14.78 2.19
C GLU A 228 -9.30 -14.45 2.41
N LEU A 229 -8.47 -15.47 2.68
CA LEU A 229 -7.07 -15.26 3.08
C LEU A 229 -6.11 -15.45 1.90
N VAL A 230 -4.94 -14.79 1.94
CA VAL A 230 -3.87 -14.97 0.94
C VAL A 230 -3.47 -16.44 0.82
N LYS A 231 -3.35 -17.15 1.94
CA LYS A 231 -3.07 -18.60 1.94
C LYS A 231 -4.08 -19.43 1.14
N GLU A 232 -5.34 -19.01 1.10
CA GLU A 232 -6.40 -19.69 0.34
C GLU A 232 -6.27 -19.39 -1.16
N GLU A 233 -5.95 -18.14 -1.53
CA GLU A 233 -5.60 -17.80 -2.92
C GLU A 233 -4.40 -18.64 -3.41
N CYS A 234 -3.34 -18.73 -2.62
CA CYS A 234 -2.16 -19.53 -2.93
C CYS A 234 -2.52 -21.02 -3.07
N ARG A 235 -3.37 -21.56 -2.18
CA ARG A 235 -3.84 -22.94 -2.24
C ARG A 235 -4.59 -23.21 -3.55
N ARG A 236 -5.47 -22.30 -3.98
CA ARG A 236 -6.21 -22.41 -5.26
C ARG A 236 -5.25 -22.39 -6.45
N ILE A 237 -4.29 -21.47 -6.47
CA ILE A 237 -3.28 -21.39 -7.56
C ILE A 237 -2.43 -22.66 -7.63
N ASN A 238 -1.96 -23.17 -6.49
CA ASN A 238 -1.09 -24.34 -6.43
C ASN A 238 -1.77 -25.64 -6.92
N GLN A 239 -3.10 -25.74 -6.85
CA GLN A 239 -3.84 -26.89 -7.38
C GLN A 239 -3.65 -27.08 -8.90
N TYR A 240 -3.36 -26.01 -9.62
CA TYR A 240 -3.14 -26.06 -11.06
C TYR A 240 -1.71 -26.53 -11.45
N LYS A 241 -0.88 -26.90 -10.46
CA LYS A 241 0.50 -27.45 -10.63
C LYS A 241 1.40 -26.61 -11.54
N ILE A 242 1.19 -25.30 -11.56
CA ILE A 242 1.93 -24.38 -12.41
C ILE A 242 3.27 -24.09 -11.75
N SER A 243 4.34 -24.06 -12.54
CA SER A 243 5.68 -23.75 -12.06
C SER A 243 5.67 -22.44 -11.26
N THR A 244 5.94 -22.55 -9.96
CA THR A 244 5.94 -21.43 -9.00
C THR A 244 7.03 -20.40 -9.27
N LYS A 245 8.01 -20.72 -10.12
CA LYS A 245 9.07 -19.83 -10.58
C LYS A 245 8.54 -18.59 -11.31
N ASN A 246 7.27 -18.60 -11.72
CA ASN A 246 6.63 -17.55 -12.52
C ASN A 246 5.28 -17.08 -11.95
N ASN A 247 4.97 -17.28 -10.66
CA ASN A 247 3.66 -16.96 -10.09
C ASN A 247 3.13 -15.61 -10.59
N CYS A 248 1.97 -15.64 -11.25
CA CYS A 248 1.23 -14.45 -11.62
C CYS A 248 0.11 -14.29 -10.60
N TYR A 249 0.34 -13.47 -9.57
CA TYR A 249 -0.70 -13.14 -8.60
C TYR A 249 -1.57 -11.96 -9.08
N LEU A 250 -1.68 -11.77 -10.39
CA LEU A 250 -2.51 -10.71 -10.95
C LEU A 250 -3.98 -11.16 -10.92
N PRO A 251 -4.90 -10.39 -10.29
CA PRO A 251 -6.30 -10.80 -10.12
C PRO A 251 -6.98 -11.19 -11.44
N GLY A 252 -7.57 -12.38 -11.50
CA GLY A 252 -8.23 -12.87 -12.73
C GLY A 252 -7.30 -13.23 -13.89
N ARG A 253 -5.97 -13.17 -13.71
CA ARG A 253 -4.98 -13.66 -14.68
C ARG A 253 -3.98 -14.64 -14.05
N GLN A 254 -4.43 -15.32 -13.00
CA GLN A 254 -3.70 -16.44 -12.39
C GLN A 254 -3.51 -17.50 -13.49
N PHE A 255 -2.27 -17.91 -13.75
CA PHE A 255 -1.98 -18.88 -14.81
C PHE A 255 -2.90 -20.11 -14.67
N GLY A 256 -3.39 -20.64 -15.79
CA GLY A 256 -4.25 -21.85 -15.84
C GLY A 256 -5.76 -21.58 -15.80
N LEU A 257 -6.18 -20.41 -15.33
CA LEU A 257 -7.54 -19.92 -15.53
C LEU A 257 -7.51 -19.00 -16.76
N ASN A 258 -7.75 -19.57 -17.95
CA ASN A 258 -8.03 -18.78 -19.16
C ASN A 258 -9.41 -18.11 -19.01
N LEU A 259 -9.55 -17.23 -18.02
CA LEU A 259 -10.74 -16.40 -17.87
C LEU A 259 -10.91 -15.59 -19.15
N GLN A 260 -12.16 -15.45 -19.58
CA GLN A 260 -12.47 -14.53 -20.66
C GLN A 260 -12.05 -13.11 -20.24
N GLU A 261 -11.72 -12.26 -21.21
CA GLU A 261 -11.21 -10.91 -20.92
C GLU A 261 -12.14 -10.12 -19.98
N ASP A 262 -13.46 -10.27 -20.14
CA ASP A 262 -14.46 -9.65 -19.30
C ASP A 262 -14.45 -10.18 -17.86
N GLU A 263 -14.26 -11.48 -17.66
CA GLU A 263 -14.15 -12.11 -16.33
C GLU A 263 -12.86 -11.66 -15.62
N ALA A 264 -11.75 -11.58 -16.35
CA ALA A 264 -10.49 -11.08 -15.84
C ALA A 264 -10.60 -9.60 -15.42
N LYS A 265 -11.26 -8.77 -16.25
CA LYS A 265 -11.54 -7.37 -15.94
C LYS A 265 -12.46 -7.22 -14.73
N ALA A 266 -13.49 -8.06 -14.61
CA ALA A 266 -14.40 -8.07 -13.46
C ALA A 266 -13.66 -8.45 -12.16
N ALA A 267 -12.80 -9.47 -12.19
CA ALA A 267 -11.98 -9.85 -11.05
C ALA A 267 -11.01 -8.74 -10.63
N TYR A 268 -10.36 -8.07 -11.59
CA TYR A 268 -9.50 -6.92 -11.28
C TYR A 268 -10.29 -5.72 -10.74
N ARG A 269 -11.52 -5.49 -11.23
CA ARG A 269 -12.41 -4.48 -10.68
C ARG A 269 -12.79 -4.78 -9.22
N GLN A 270 -13.08 -6.04 -8.91
CA GLN A 270 -13.35 -6.45 -7.53
C GLN A 270 -12.14 -6.20 -6.63
N TYR A 271 -10.93 -6.53 -7.09
CA TYR A 271 -9.69 -6.19 -6.39
C TYR A 271 -9.54 -4.69 -6.15
N ILE A 272 -9.74 -3.84 -7.18
CA ILE A 272 -9.73 -2.38 -7.04
C ILE A 272 -10.75 -1.92 -5.98
N ASN A 273 -11.97 -2.44 -6.02
CA ASN A 273 -13.03 -2.07 -5.07
C ASN A 273 -12.67 -2.45 -3.63
N ASN A 274 -12.07 -3.62 -3.43
CA ASN A 274 -11.54 -4.03 -2.12
C ASN A 274 -10.46 -3.07 -1.64
N CYS A 275 -9.46 -2.74 -2.49
CA CYS A 275 -8.42 -1.79 -2.14
C CYS A 275 -8.98 -0.42 -1.77
N ILE A 276 -9.90 0.13 -2.57
CA ILE A 276 -10.56 1.41 -2.29
C ILE A 276 -11.24 1.37 -0.93
N PHE A 277 -12.04 0.33 -0.67
CA PHE A 277 -12.78 0.20 0.58
C PHE A 277 -11.85 0.17 1.80
N LEU A 278 -10.76 -0.61 1.76
CA LEU A 278 -9.82 -0.67 2.87
C LEU A 278 -8.99 0.61 3.02
N ILE A 279 -8.63 1.27 1.91
CA ILE A 279 -7.97 2.60 1.94
C ILE A 279 -8.87 3.65 2.60
N GLU A 280 -10.16 3.64 2.28
CA GLU A 280 -11.14 4.54 2.90
C GLU A 280 -11.24 4.29 4.41
N LYS A 281 -11.36 3.02 4.85
CA LYS A 281 -11.37 2.67 6.28
C LYS A 281 -10.06 3.04 6.99
N ARG A 282 -8.92 2.76 6.38
CA ARG A 282 -7.60 3.13 6.91
C ARG A 282 -7.46 4.64 7.02
N THR A 283 -7.95 5.39 6.03
CA THR A 283 -7.99 6.86 6.08
C THR A 283 -8.78 7.33 7.30
N GLU A 284 -9.97 6.77 7.56
CA GLU A 284 -10.74 7.11 8.76
C GLU A 284 -9.97 6.82 10.06
N SER A 285 -9.29 5.69 10.15
CA SER A 285 -8.46 5.33 11.31
C SER A 285 -7.28 6.30 11.51
N MET A 286 -6.59 6.68 10.44
CA MET A 286 -5.50 7.66 10.48
C MET A 286 -6.01 9.05 10.89
N LEU A 287 -7.17 9.49 10.37
CA LEU A 287 -7.78 10.76 10.73
C LEU A 287 -8.25 10.82 12.19
N LYS A 288 -8.76 9.70 12.72
CA LYS A 288 -9.07 9.59 14.15
C LYS A 288 -7.82 9.78 15.00
N LYS A 289 -6.69 9.18 14.61
CA LYS A 289 -5.41 9.34 15.32
C LYS A 289 -4.92 10.79 15.31
N LEU A 290 -5.16 11.54 14.23
CA LEU A 290 -4.78 12.96 14.13
C LEU A 290 -5.71 13.93 14.87
N SER A 291 -6.91 13.47 15.25
CA SER A 291 -7.91 14.28 15.95
C SER A 291 -7.79 14.20 17.48
N VAL A 292 -6.90 13.34 17.99
CA VAL A 292 -6.58 13.12 19.40
C VAL A 292 -5.34 13.92 19.75
#